data_AF-A0A9X5UI46-F1
#
_entry.id   AF-A0A9X5UI46-F1
#
_cell.length_a   1.000
_cell.length_b   1.000
_cell.length_c   1.000
_cell.angle_alpha   90.00
_cell.angle_beta   90.00
_cell.angle_gamma   90.00
#
_symmetry.space_group_name_H-M   'P 1'
#
loop_
_entity.id
_entity.type
_entity.pdbx_description
1 polymer ?
#
loop_
_entity_poly.entity_id
_entity_poly.type
_entity_poly.pdbx_seq_one_letter_code
_entity_poly.pdbx_strand_id
1 'polypeptide(L)'
;MENVVAAFRAYARGDLCATAAIGLLVAHACWLFRPDFVDGFVATSDGFAWVDWAGAVAALDAGRLPCSAGEGTVLRVAASITEGIPVDLRTLAGLDGRALGLVARAVLAAGGDGAGAASW
;
A
#
# COMPACT_ATOMS: atom_id res chain seq x y z
N MET A 1 -6.57 9.99 -12.11
CA MET A 1 -6.52 9.18 -10.86
C MET A 1 -7.57 8.09 -10.83
N GLU A 2 -8.83 8.39 -11.14
CA GLU A 2 -9.94 7.41 -11.20
C GLU A 2 -9.62 6.21 -12.12
N ASN A 3 -8.88 6.45 -13.19
CA ASN A 3 -8.37 5.43 -14.11
C ASN A 3 -7.33 4.48 -13.47
N VAL A 4 -6.40 5.00 -12.65
CA VAL A 4 -5.32 4.21 -12.02
C VAL A 4 -5.85 3.36 -10.87
N VAL A 5 -6.74 3.90 -10.03
CA VAL A 5 -7.34 3.12 -8.93
C VAL A 5 -8.19 1.96 -9.48
N ALA A 6 -8.96 2.19 -10.54
CA ALA A 6 -9.68 1.13 -11.21
C ALA A 6 -8.73 0.06 -11.78
N ALA A 7 -7.61 0.47 -12.36
CA ALA A 7 -6.60 -0.43 -12.90
C ALA A 7 -5.90 -1.26 -11.81
N PHE A 8 -5.62 -0.68 -10.64
CA PHE A 8 -5.12 -1.44 -9.48
C PHE A 8 -6.14 -2.45 -8.98
N ARG A 9 -7.41 -2.06 -8.85
CA ARG A 9 -8.49 -2.96 -8.44
C ARG A 9 -8.69 -4.10 -9.45
N ALA A 10 -8.48 -3.84 -10.73
CA ALA A 10 -8.51 -4.88 -11.76
C ALA A 10 -7.36 -5.88 -11.59
N TYR A 11 -6.16 -5.39 -11.28
CA TYR A 11 -4.96 -6.22 -11.06
C TYR A 11 -5.07 -7.08 -9.79
N ALA A 12 -5.55 -6.50 -8.70
CA ALA A 12 -5.67 -7.18 -7.40
C ALA A 12 -6.82 -8.18 -7.31
N ARG A 13 -7.69 -8.27 -8.34
CA ARG A 13 -8.92 -9.06 -8.28
C ARG A 13 -8.61 -10.55 -8.08
N GLY A 14 -9.13 -11.12 -7.00
CA GLY A 14 -8.96 -12.54 -6.66
C GLY A 14 -7.76 -12.81 -5.74
N ASP A 15 -6.96 -11.79 -5.44
CA ASP A 15 -5.86 -11.85 -4.47
C ASP A 15 -6.18 -10.94 -3.27
N LEU A 16 -6.40 -11.54 -2.10
CA LEU A 16 -6.74 -10.83 -0.87
C LEU A 16 -5.60 -9.93 -0.39
N CYS A 17 -4.35 -10.38 -0.51
CA CYS A 17 -3.19 -9.62 -0.09
C CYS A 17 -3.00 -8.38 -0.98
N ALA A 18 -3.03 -8.57 -2.30
CA ALA A 18 -2.94 -7.46 -3.24
C ALA A 18 -4.11 -6.48 -3.06
N THR A 19 -5.33 -6.99 -2.85
CA THR A 19 -6.51 -6.15 -2.63
C THR A 19 -6.36 -5.31 -1.35
N ALA A 20 -5.91 -5.93 -0.27
CA ALA A 20 -5.71 -5.25 1.01
C ALA A 20 -4.62 -4.18 0.95
N ALA A 21 -3.48 -4.46 0.32
CA ALA A 21 -2.38 -3.52 0.20
C ALA A 21 -2.74 -2.30 -0.67
N ILE A 22 -3.41 -2.53 -1.81
CA ILE A 22 -3.93 -1.44 -2.65
C ILE A 22 -4.99 -0.64 -1.88
N GLY A 23 -5.91 -1.31 -1.20
CA GLY A 23 -6.93 -0.65 -0.37
C GLY A 23 -6.30 0.25 0.71
N LEU A 24 -5.22 -0.22 1.34
CA LEU A 24 -4.44 0.58 2.29
C LEU A 24 -3.87 1.84 1.65
N LEU A 25 -3.21 1.73 0.50
CA LEU A 25 -2.64 2.90 -0.19
C LEU A 25 -3.71 3.90 -0.64
N VAL A 26 -4.83 3.41 -1.17
CA VAL A 26 -5.97 4.25 -1.59
C VAL A 26 -6.58 4.97 -0.39
N ALA A 27 -6.87 4.26 0.69
CA ALA A 27 -7.51 4.84 1.88
C ALA A 27 -6.57 5.78 2.67
N HIS A 28 -5.27 5.48 2.70
CA HIS A 28 -4.28 6.36 3.33
C HIS A 28 -4.12 7.68 2.55
N ALA A 29 -4.33 7.64 1.22
CA ALA A 29 -4.41 8.80 0.33
C ALA A 29 -3.16 9.70 0.31
N CYS A 30 -1.97 9.09 0.44
CA CYS A 30 -0.68 9.79 0.33
C CYS A 30 0.09 9.36 -0.93
N TRP A 31 0.60 8.12 -0.96
CA TRP A 31 1.53 7.67 -2.01
C TRP A 31 0.94 7.71 -3.44
N LEU A 32 -0.34 7.39 -3.62
CA LEU A 32 -0.98 7.40 -4.96
C LEU A 32 -1.23 8.80 -5.53
N PHE A 33 -1.01 9.85 -4.74
CA PHE A 33 -1.15 11.25 -5.15
C PHE A 33 0.20 11.91 -5.43
N ARG A 34 1.30 11.17 -5.25
CA ARG A 34 2.67 11.66 -5.30
C ARG A 34 3.34 11.30 -6.62
N PRO A 35 3.75 12.29 -7.45
CA PRO A 35 4.41 12.02 -8.72
C PRO A 35 5.72 11.23 -8.56
N ASP A 36 6.52 11.54 -7.54
CA ASP A 36 7.80 10.85 -7.28
C ASP A 36 7.63 9.36 -6.94
N PHE A 37 6.47 8.97 -6.41
CA PHE A 37 6.10 7.58 -6.21
C PHE A 37 5.46 6.97 -7.46
N VAL A 38 4.46 7.64 -8.04
CA VAL A 38 3.70 7.11 -9.18
C VAL A 38 4.58 6.92 -10.40
N ASP A 39 5.37 7.93 -10.77
CA ASP A 39 6.20 7.88 -11.97
C ASP A 39 7.39 6.91 -11.81
N GLY A 40 7.82 6.67 -10.56
CA GLY A 40 8.97 5.82 -10.25
C GLY A 40 8.62 4.34 -10.04
N PHE A 41 7.44 4.04 -9.50
CA PHE A 41 7.13 2.70 -8.97
C PHE A 41 5.77 2.16 -9.40
N VAL A 42 4.95 2.93 -10.12
CA VAL A 42 3.66 2.44 -10.63
C VAL A 42 3.77 2.20 -12.13
N ALA A 43 3.59 0.95 -12.53
CA ALA A 43 3.48 0.58 -13.94
C ALA A 43 2.03 0.34 -14.32
N THR A 44 1.66 0.72 -15.54
CA THR A 44 0.31 0.52 -16.09
C THR A 44 0.39 -0.16 -17.45
N SER A 45 -0.44 -1.18 -17.68
CA SER A 45 -0.55 -1.88 -18.97
C SER A 45 -1.93 -2.53 -19.10
N ASP A 46 -2.57 -2.39 -20.26
CA ASP A 46 -3.83 -3.06 -20.62
C ASP A 46 -4.97 -2.95 -19.59
N GLY A 47 -5.10 -1.77 -18.97
CA GLY A 47 -6.13 -1.51 -17.95
C GLY A 47 -5.79 -2.08 -16.57
N PHE A 48 -4.56 -2.54 -16.36
CA PHE A 48 -4.01 -2.96 -15.07
C PHE A 48 -2.96 -1.96 -14.58
N ALA A 49 -2.81 -1.88 -13.26
CA ALA A 49 -1.73 -1.15 -12.62
C ALA A 49 -1.15 -2.00 -11.49
N TRP A 50 0.17 -1.94 -11.30
CA TRP A 50 0.87 -2.61 -10.21
C TRP A 50 2.01 -1.72 -9.69
N VAL A 51 2.42 -1.98 -8.45
CA VAL A 51 3.52 -1.28 -7.79
C VAL A 51 4.75 -2.18 -7.82
N ASP A 52 5.92 -1.62 -8.16
CA ASP A 52 7.21 -2.24 -7.84
C ASP A 52 7.49 -2.05 -6.34
N TRP A 53 6.97 -2.96 -5.51
CA TRP A 53 7.03 -2.84 -4.05
C TRP A 53 8.46 -2.92 -3.53
N ALA A 54 9.25 -3.88 -4.01
CA ALA A 54 10.65 -4.02 -3.65
C ALA A 54 11.46 -2.76 -4.02
N GLY A 55 11.28 -2.24 -5.24
CA GLY A 55 11.92 -1.00 -5.67
C GLY A 55 11.50 0.21 -4.83
N ALA A 56 10.21 0.34 -4.52
CA ALA A 56 9.69 1.42 -3.69
C ALA A 56 10.24 1.39 -2.26
N VAL A 57 10.28 0.21 -1.62
CA VAL A 57 10.87 0.04 -0.29
C VAL A 57 12.37 0.32 -0.31
N ALA A 58 13.10 -0.17 -1.31
CA ALA A 58 14.53 0.13 -1.46
C ALA A 58 14.80 1.64 -1.64
N ALA A 59 13.97 2.35 -2.40
CA ALA A 59 14.07 3.79 -2.55
C ALA A 59 13.75 4.54 -1.26
N LEU A 60 12.74 4.09 -0.51
CA LEU A 60 12.38 4.62 0.79
C LEU A 60 13.51 4.45 1.82
N ASP A 61 14.10 3.26 1.90
CA ASP A 61 15.20 2.95 2.82
C ASP A 61 16.48 3.72 2.47
N ALA A 62 16.69 4.00 1.19
CA ALA A 62 17.77 4.85 0.71
C ALA A 62 17.51 6.36 0.90
N GLY A 63 16.36 6.76 1.48
CA GLY A 63 16.00 8.16 1.68
C GLY A 63 15.66 8.93 0.39
N ARG A 64 15.39 8.22 -0.71
CA ARG A 64 15.07 8.82 -2.02
C ARG A 64 13.59 9.19 -2.18
N LEU A 65 12.75 8.77 -1.25
CA LEU A 65 11.35 9.17 -1.13
C LEU A 65 11.19 9.98 0.16
N PRO A 66 11.18 11.32 0.10
CA PRO A 66 10.99 12.16 1.27
C PRO A 66 9.61 11.88 1.89
N CYS A 67 9.54 11.45 3.14
CA CYS A 67 8.26 11.18 3.81
C CYS A 67 8.40 11.31 5.32
N SER A 68 7.28 11.41 6.00
CA SER A 68 7.21 11.15 7.44
C SER A 68 7.49 9.68 7.76
N ALA A 69 7.86 9.40 9.00
CA ALA A 69 8.04 8.02 9.47
C ALA A 69 6.75 7.19 9.31
N GLY A 70 5.58 7.80 9.50
CA GLY A 70 4.29 7.14 9.37
C GLY A 70 3.94 6.76 7.93
N GLU A 71 4.12 7.68 6.98
CA GLU A 71 3.93 7.39 5.55
C GLU A 71 4.83 6.26 5.07
N GLY A 72 6.10 6.29 5.48
CA GLY A 72 7.05 5.23 5.17
C GLY A 72 6.67 3.89 5.81
N THR A 73 6.13 3.90 7.03
CA THR A 73 5.62 2.69 7.69
C THR A 73 4.44 2.10 6.94
N VAL A 74 3.48 2.93 6.51
CA VAL A 74 2.32 2.47 5.71
C VAL A 74 2.76 1.83 4.39
N LEU A 75 3.74 2.41 3.69
CA LEU A 75 4.27 1.82 2.45
C LEU A 75 4.94 0.46 2.70
N ARG A 76 5.77 0.35 3.74
CA ARG A 76 6.41 -0.92 4.12
C ARG A 76 5.38 -1.99 4.50
N VAL A 77 4.32 -1.62 5.21
CA VAL A 77 3.23 -2.56 5.53
C VAL A 77 2.51 -3.03 4.26
N ALA A 78 2.18 -2.14 3.33
CA ALA A 78 1.55 -2.53 2.06
C ALA A 78 2.42 -3.48 1.23
N ALA A 79 3.73 -3.21 1.17
CA ALA A 79 4.72 -4.07 0.54
C ALA A 79 4.84 -5.43 1.26
N SER A 80 4.80 -5.43 2.60
CA SER A 80 4.83 -6.65 3.42
C SER A 80 3.61 -7.54 3.19
N ILE A 81 2.43 -6.94 3.11
CA ILE A 81 1.19 -7.66 2.82
C ILE A 81 1.24 -8.30 1.43
N THR A 82 1.69 -7.57 0.41
CA THR A 82 1.67 -8.06 -0.97
C THR A 82 2.78 -9.07 -1.28
N GLU A 83 4.03 -8.76 -0.91
CA GLU A 83 5.21 -9.52 -1.34
C GLU A 83 5.97 -10.18 -0.18
N GLY A 84 5.50 -10.04 1.06
CA GLY A 84 6.18 -10.62 2.23
C GLY A 84 7.48 -9.90 2.62
N ILE A 85 7.70 -8.67 2.15
CA ILE A 85 8.88 -7.86 2.51
C ILE A 85 8.84 -7.59 4.03
N PRO A 86 9.90 -7.93 4.80
CA PRO A 86 9.88 -7.76 6.24
C PRO A 86 9.69 -6.29 6.67
N VAL A 87 8.85 -6.09 7.69
CA VAL A 87 8.64 -4.78 8.32
C VAL A 87 8.86 -4.89 9.83
N ASP A 88 9.57 -3.93 10.41
CA ASP A 88 9.68 -3.81 11.86
C ASP A 88 8.34 -3.34 12.45
N LEU A 89 7.61 -4.24 13.11
CA LEU A 89 6.33 -3.94 13.74
C LEU A 89 6.43 -2.88 14.85
N ARG A 90 7.61 -2.63 15.41
CA ARG A 90 7.79 -1.56 16.42
C ARG A 90 7.45 -0.18 15.84
N THR A 91 7.64 0.00 14.54
CA THR A 91 7.34 1.26 13.83
C THR A 91 5.86 1.62 13.86
N LEU A 92 4.96 0.64 14.02
CA LEU A 92 3.52 0.87 14.10
C LEU A 92 3.13 1.74 15.30
N ALA A 93 3.92 1.74 16.38
CA ALA A 93 3.67 2.56 17.56
C ALA A 93 3.82 4.08 17.29
N GLY A 94 4.46 4.46 16.17
CA GLY A 94 4.59 5.85 15.74
C GLY A 94 3.46 6.33 14.82
N LEU A 95 2.51 5.46 14.46
CA LEU A 95 1.36 5.83 13.63
C LEU A 95 0.32 6.58 14.44
N ASP A 96 -0.35 7.56 13.81
CA ASP A 96 -1.59 8.09 14.35
C ASP A 96 -2.71 7.03 14.33
N GLY A 97 -3.78 7.28 15.09
CA GLY A 97 -4.89 6.33 15.21
C GLY A 97 -5.60 6.02 13.89
N ARG A 98 -5.62 6.97 12.94
CA ARG A 98 -6.24 6.77 11.61
C ARG A 98 -5.38 5.82 10.79
N ALA A 99 -4.08 6.09 10.66
CA ALA A 99 -3.15 5.26 9.91
C ALA A 99 -3.04 3.85 10.50
N LEU A 100 -2.98 3.74 11.84
CA LEU A 100 -2.98 2.44 12.52
C LEU A 100 -4.26 1.64 12.27
N GLY A 101 -5.42 2.29 12.29
CA GLY A 101 -6.70 1.66 11.97
C GLY A 101 -6.78 1.15 10.54
N LEU A 102 -6.23 1.89 9.57
CA LEU A 102 -6.14 1.46 8.17
C LEU A 102 -5.21 0.24 8.02
N VAL A 103 -4.04 0.26 8.67
CA VAL A 103 -3.10 -0.87 8.69
C VAL A 103 -3.78 -2.12 9.27
N ALA A 104 -4.45 -2.01 10.42
CA ALA A 104 -5.13 -3.13 11.04
C ALA A 104 -6.21 -3.74 10.12
N ARG A 105 -7.01 -2.89 9.46
CA ARG A 105 -8.01 -3.33 8.49
C ARG A 105 -7.40 -4.03 7.29
N ALA A 106 -6.28 -3.53 6.77
CA ALA A 106 -5.58 -4.16 5.66
C ALA A 106 -5.06 -5.56 6.04
N VAL A 107 -4.46 -5.71 7.23
CA VAL A 107 -3.99 -7.02 7.72
C VAL A 107 -5.16 -8.00 7.89
N LEU A 108 -6.28 -7.56 8.45
CA LEU A 108 -7.48 -8.40 8.58
C LEU A 108 -8.05 -8.81 7.22
N ALA A 109 -8.13 -7.87 6.26
CA ALA A 109 -8.60 -8.14 4.91
C ALA A 109 -7.69 -9.14 4.16
N ALA A 110 -6.37 -9.01 4.31
CA ALA A 110 -5.41 -9.95 3.74
C ALA A 110 -5.57 -11.37 4.32
N GLY A 111 -5.94 -11.48 5.60
CA GLY A 111 -6.27 -12.74 6.28
C GLY A 111 -7.64 -13.32 5.93
N GLY A 112 -8.43 -12.66 5.08
CA GLY A 112 -9.77 -13.12 4.69
C GLY A 112 -10.90 -12.77 5.66
N ASP A 113 -10.65 -11.90 6.63
CA ASP A 113 -11.72 -11.40 7.50
C ASP A 113 -12.59 -10.39 6.74
N GLY A 114 -13.84 -10.78 6.48
CA GLY A 114 -14.81 -10.00 5.71
C GLY A 114 -15.13 -8.62 6.30
N ALA A 115 -14.87 -8.41 7.59
CA ALA A 115 -14.99 -7.09 8.21
C ALA A 115 -13.98 -6.06 7.68
N GLY A 116 -12.82 -6.52 7.15
CA GLY A 116 -11.81 -5.68 6.51
C GLY A 116 -12.05 -5.43 5.02
N ALA A 117 -12.70 -6.38 4.32
CA ALA A 117 -12.93 -6.32 2.88
C ALA A 117 -14.17 -5.48 2.48
N ALA A 118 -15.12 -5.28 3.38
CA ALA A 118 -16.42 -4.68 3.07
C ALA A 118 -16.44 -3.13 2.96
N SER A 119 -15.29 -2.43 3.01
CA SER A 119 -15.30 -0.95 3.15
C SER A 119 -14.19 -0.17 2.43
N TRP A 120 -13.76 -0.57 1.23
CA TRP A 120 -12.81 0.21 0.42
C TRP A 120 -13.38 0.68 -0.92
#